data_AF-G7M0M2-F1
#
_entry.id   AF-G7M0M2-F1
#
_cell.length_a   1.000
_cell.length_b   1.000
_cell.length_c   1.000
_cell.angle_alpha   90.00
_cell.angle_beta   90.00
_cell.angle_gamma   90.00
#
_symmetry.space_group_name_H-M   'P 1'
#
loop_
_entity.id
_entity.type
_entity.pdbx_description
1 polymer ?
#
loop_
_entity_poly.entity_id
_entity_poly.type
_entity_poly.pdbx_seq_one_letter_code
_entity_poly.pdbx_strand_id
1 'polypeptide(L)'
;MEDVIKEKIKTYCEKVNMKMSDFSIKTIKDGYLATDGYTSIMFDKDGKASSLPMHALYGKRTSQLIGKGYALFVCIIILALLIATAFGALIK
;
A
#
# COMPACT_ATOMS: atom_id res chain seq x y z
N MET A 1 -0.43 -29.18 -1.50
CA MET A 1 0.81 -28.48 -1.08
C MET A 1 0.50 -27.06 -0.65
N GLU A 2 -0.31 -26.32 -1.42
CA GLU A 2 -0.75 -24.96 -1.09
C GLU A 2 -1.61 -24.88 0.19
N ASP A 3 -2.48 -25.87 0.46
CA ASP A 3 -3.32 -25.89 1.66
C ASP A 3 -2.50 -26.01 2.96
N VAL A 4 -1.41 -26.77 2.93
CA VAL A 4 -0.49 -26.93 4.07
C VAL A 4 0.21 -25.60 4.40
N ILE A 5 0.53 -24.82 3.37
CA ILE A 5 1.15 -23.50 3.54
C ILE A 5 0.14 -22.50 4.11
N LYS A 6 -1.09 -22.49 3.59
CA LYS A 6 -2.17 -21.63 4.10
C LYS A 6 -2.52 -21.96 5.56
N GLU A 7 -2.51 -23.23 5.94
CA GLU A 7 -2.72 -23.65 7.32
C GLU A 7 -1.60 -23.17 8.25
N LYS A 8 -0.32 -23.31 7.84
CA LYS A 8 0.82 -22.75 8.58
C LYS A 8 0.70 -21.24 8.77
N ILE A 9 0.33 -20.51 7.71
CA ILE A 9 0.13 -19.06 7.75
C ILE A 9 -0.99 -18.72 8.74
N LYS A 10 -2.11 -19.43 8.69
CA LYS A 10 -3.23 -19.24 9.62
C LYS A 10 -2.80 -19.44 11.07
N THR A 11 -2.14 -20.55 11.38
CA THR A 11 -1.65 -20.83 12.74
C THR A 11 -0.67 -19.77 13.24
N TYR A 12 0.19 -19.25 12.37
CA TYR A 12 1.09 -18.15 12.73
C TYR A 12 0.29 -16.88 13.04
N CYS A 13 -0.67 -16.51 12.19
CA CYS A 13 -1.52 -15.33 12.35
C CYS A 13 -2.38 -15.40 13.62
N GLU A 14 -2.87 -16.58 14.00
CA GLU A 14 -3.55 -16.81 15.28
C GLU A 14 -2.61 -16.57 16.47
N LYS A 15 -1.36 -17.05 16.41
CA LYS A 15 -0.36 -16.83 17.48
C LYS A 15 -0.01 -15.36 17.69
N VAL A 16 -0.06 -14.55 16.64
CA VAL A 16 0.22 -13.10 16.71
C VAL A 16 -1.04 -12.26 16.96
N ASN A 17 -2.15 -12.87 17.39
CA ASN A 17 -3.42 -12.21 17.71
C ASN A 17 -4.02 -11.39 16.54
N MET A 18 -3.86 -11.84 15.29
CA MET A 18 -4.64 -11.28 14.19
C MET A 18 -6.13 -11.64 14.35
N LYS A 19 -7.01 -10.74 13.91
CA LYS A 19 -8.45 -11.01 13.95
C LYS A 19 -8.84 -12.02 12.88
N MET A 20 -9.27 -13.21 13.32
CA MET A 20 -9.70 -14.27 12.40
C MET A 20 -11.07 -14.00 11.74
N SER A 21 -11.86 -13.05 12.25
CA SER A 21 -13.17 -12.68 11.69
C SER A 21 -13.07 -12.17 10.25
N ASP A 22 -12.05 -11.38 9.97
CA ASP A 22 -11.85 -10.69 8.68
C ASP A 22 -10.56 -11.15 7.99
N PHE A 23 -10.09 -12.34 8.37
CA PHE A 23 -8.83 -12.88 7.89
C PHE A 23 -8.93 -13.32 6.44
N SER A 24 -8.00 -12.84 5.62
CA SER A 24 -7.83 -13.30 4.24
C SER A 24 -6.36 -13.52 3.92
N ILE A 25 -6.09 -14.50 3.06
CA ILE A 25 -4.77 -14.76 2.50
C ILE A 25 -4.86 -14.52 0.99
N LYS A 26 -4.00 -13.65 0.49
CA LYS A 26 -3.88 -13.32 -0.93
C LYS A 26 -2.51 -13.76 -1.45
N THR A 27 -2.50 -14.48 -2.56
CA THR A 27 -1.24 -14.86 -3.23
C THR A 27 -0.63 -13.65 -3.95
N ILE A 28 0.67 -13.43 -3.78
CA ILE A 28 1.46 -12.37 -4.43
C ILE A 28 2.64 -13.01 -5.17
N LYS A 29 3.34 -12.25 -6.03
CA LYS A 29 4.46 -12.79 -6.84
C LYS A 29 5.52 -13.53 -6.01
N ASP A 30 5.81 -12.99 -4.83
CA ASP A 30 6.91 -13.47 -3.98
C ASP A 30 6.45 -14.32 -2.78
N GLY A 31 5.17 -14.72 -2.75
CA GLY A 31 4.62 -15.56 -1.68
C GLY A 31 3.15 -15.26 -1.37
N TYR A 32 2.84 -15.01 -0.10
CA TYR A 32 1.48 -14.82 0.39
C TYR A 32 1.38 -13.57 1.27
N LEU A 33 0.23 -12.90 1.23
CA LEU A 33 -0.11 -11.78 2.08
C LEU A 33 -1.31 -12.17 2.94
N ALA A 34 -1.13 -12.29 4.24
CA ALA A 34 -2.22 -12.46 5.18
C ALA A 34 -2.66 -11.10 5.73
N THR A 35 -3.95 -10.83 5.83
CA THR A 35 -4.49 -9.58 6.36
C THR A 35 -5.79 -9.81 7.12
N ASP A 36 -6.00 -9.05 8.19
CA ASP A 36 -7.27 -8.98 8.93
C ASP A 36 -8.01 -7.65 8.68
N GLY A 37 -7.62 -6.94 7.62
CA GLY A 37 -8.12 -5.60 7.28
C GLY A 37 -7.44 -4.46 8.05
N TYR A 38 -6.75 -4.74 9.15
CA TYR A 38 -6.07 -3.76 9.98
C TYR A 38 -4.55 -3.94 10.03
N THR A 39 -4.11 -5.19 10.01
CA THR A 39 -2.72 -5.64 10.04
C THR A 39 -2.50 -6.60 8.89
N SER A 40 -1.36 -6.48 8.23
CA SER A 40 -0.98 -7.35 7.13
C SER A 40 0.43 -7.90 7.35
N ILE A 41 0.64 -9.17 7.03
CA ILE A 41 1.92 -9.88 7.17
C ILE A 41 2.22 -10.57 5.84
N MET A 42 3.44 -10.38 5.33
CA MET A 42 3.93 -11.12 4.17
C MET A 42 4.60 -12.41 4.61
N PHE A 43 4.37 -13.44 3.81
CA PHE A 43 4.99 -14.75 3.93
C PHE A 43 5.66 -15.09 2.62
N ASP A 44 6.77 -15.80 2.69
CA ASP A 44 7.43 -16.37 1.52
C ASP A 44 6.64 -17.56 0.95
N LYS A 45 7.16 -18.17 -0.11
CA LYS A 45 6.53 -19.34 -0.78
C LYS A 45 6.48 -20.59 0.11
N ASP A 46 7.28 -20.65 1.16
CA ASP A 46 7.33 -21.77 2.11
C ASP A 46 6.42 -21.55 3.33
N GLY A 47 5.77 -20.40 3.43
CA GLY A 47 4.88 -20.02 4.53
C GLY A 47 5.61 -19.46 5.75
N LYS A 48 6.87 -19.03 5.63
CA LYS A 48 7.58 -18.30 6.70
C LYS A 48 7.29 -16.82 6.60
N ALA A 49 7.08 -16.18 7.75
CA ALA A 49 6.90 -14.74 7.81
C ALA A 49 8.15 -14.03 7.28
N SER A 50 7.99 -13.28 6.19
CA SER A 50 9.05 -12.51 5.54
C SER A 50 9.00 -11.03 5.91
N SER A 51 7.91 -10.59 6.56
CA SER A 51 7.77 -9.22 7.07
C SER A 51 7.29 -9.19 8.52
N LEU A 52 7.59 -8.07 9.19
CA LEU A 52 6.90 -7.70 10.42
C LEU A 52 5.43 -7.36 10.15
N PRO A 53 4.55 -7.42 11.17
CA PRO A 53 3.16 -7.00 11.05
C PRO A 53 3.08 -5.53 10.69
N MET A 54 2.56 -5.26 9.49
CA MET A 54 2.36 -3.91 8.98
C MET A 54 0.93 -3.47 9.23
N HIS A 55 0.77 -2.37 9.93
CA HIS A 55 -0.53 -1.79 10.18
C HIS A 55 -1.03 -1.03 8.94
N ALA A 56 -2.32 -1.17 8.61
CA ALA A 56 -2.99 -0.54 7.47
C ALA A 56 -2.83 0.99 7.39
N LEU A 57 -2.60 1.66 8.54
CA LEU A 57 -2.38 3.10 8.59
C LEU A 57 -0.99 3.52 8.12
N TYR A 58 -0.01 2.60 8.14
CA TYR A 58 1.38 2.88 7.81
C TYR A 58 1.59 3.19 6.31
N GLY A 59 0.75 2.63 5.44
CA GLY A 59 0.77 2.94 4.00
C GLY A 59 -0.18 4.06 3.56
N LYS A 60 -1.33 4.22 4.23
CA LYS A 60 -2.39 5.15 3.79
C LYS A 60 -2.08 6.62 4.10
N ARG A 61 -1.44 6.94 5.23
CA ARG A 61 -1.15 8.34 5.58
C ARG A 61 -0.06 8.95 4.71
N THR A 62 1.00 8.20 4.43
CA THR A 62 2.16 8.69 3.67
C THR A 62 1.81 8.92 2.19
N SER A 63 1.04 8.01 1.58
CA SER A 63 0.63 8.11 0.17
C SER A 63 -0.39 9.24 -0.09
N GLN A 64 -1.35 9.47 0.80
CA GLN A 64 -2.33 10.57 0.64
C GLN A 64 -1.71 11.96 0.77
N LEU A 65 -0.73 12.13 1.67
CA LEU A 65 -0.03 13.41 1.84
C LEU A 65 0.85 13.73 0.63
N ILE A 66 1.61 12.75 0.13
CA ILE A 66 2.48 12.92 -1.03
C ILE A 66 1.65 13.20 -2.30
N GLY A 67 0.53 12.49 -2.49
CA GLY A 67 -0.34 12.69 -3.66
C GLY A 67 -0.99 14.08 -3.72
N LYS A 68 -1.42 14.61 -2.56
CA LYS A 68 -1.99 15.96 -2.50
C LYS A 68 -0.96 17.06 -2.73
N GLY A 69 0.26 16.91 -2.16
CA GLY A 69 1.35 17.86 -2.36
C GLY A 69 1.80 17.93 -3.82
N TYR A 70 1.95 16.77 -4.47
CA TYR A 70 2.34 16.69 -5.87
C TYR A 70 1.29 17.31 -6.82
N ALA A 71 0.00 17.03 -6.59
CA ALA A 71 -1.08 17.59 -7.40
C ALA A 71 -1.11 19.13 -7.35
N LEU A 72 -0.93 19.71 -6.16
CA LEU A 72 -0.86 21.17 -5.96
C LEU A 72 0.34 21.78 -6.70
N PHE A 73 1.50 21.14 -6.61
CA PHE A 73 2.72 21.59 -7.30
C PHE A 73 2.54 21.60 -8.83
N VAL A 74 1.96 20.55 -9.40
CA VAL A 74 1.67 20.46 -10.84
C VAL A 74 0.66 21.55 -11.28
N CYS A 75 -0.39 21.80 -10.50
CA CYS A 75 -1.35 22.86 -10.79
C CYS A 75 -0.69 24.25 -10.84
N ILE A 76 0.22 24.56 -9.91
CA ILE A 76 0.93 25.84 -9.88
C ILE A 76 1.80 26.02 -11.14
N ILE A 77 2.48 24.96 -11.58
CA ILE A 77 3.31 25.00 -12.79
C ILE A 77 2.46 25.27 -14.05
N ILE A 78 1.32 24.59 -14.18
CA ILE A 78 0.41 24.78 -15.31
C ILE A 78 -0.13 26.22 -15.32
N LEU A 79 -0.52 26.75 -14.15
CA LEU A 79 -1.00 28.12 -14.03
C LEU A 79 0.08 29.14 -14.43
N ALA A 80 1.32 28.93 -13.98
CA ALA A 80 2.45 29.80 -14.34
C ALA A 80 2.75 29.77 -15.85
N LEU A 81 2.67 28.60 -16.49
CA LEU A 81 2.83 28.47 -17.94
C LEU A 81 1.74 29.17 -18.72
N LEU A 82 0.47 29.06 -18.29
CA LEU A 82 -0.66 29.75 -18.92
C LEU A 82 -0.54 31.28 -18.81
N ILE A 83 -0.08 31.78 -17.66
CA ILE A 83 0.20 33.20 -17.48
C ILE A 83 1.35 33.63 -18.40
N ALA A 84 2.46 32.88 -18.44
CA ALA A 84 3.60 33.20 -19.29
C ALA A 84 3.24 33.22 -20.78
N THR A 85 2.41 32.30 -21.27
CA THR A 85 1.94 32.29 -22.66
C THR A 85 0.95 33.42 -22.95
N ALA A 86 0.06 33.76 -22.01
CA ALA A 86 -0.87 34.88 -22.17
C ALA A 86 -0.14 36.23 -22.21
N PHE A 87 0.83 36.47 -21.31
CA PHE A 87 1.64 37.69 -21.33
C PHE A 87 2.61 37.72 -22.52
N GLY A 88 3.19 36.58 -22.92
CA GLY A 88 4.03 36.48 -24.11
C GLY A 88 3.26 36.70 -25.43
N ALA A 89 1.96 36.40 -25.47
CA ALA A 89 1.08 36.70 -26.60
C ALA A 89 0.60 38.17 -26.62
N LEU A 90 0.56 38.85 -25.47
CA LEU A 90 0.11 40.24 -25.35
C LEU A 90 1.21 41.27 -25.68
N ILE A 91 2.48 40.85 -25.60
CA ILE A 91 3.67 41.69 -25.86
C ILE A 91 4.14 41.55 -27.33
N LYS A 92 3.51 40.69 -28.13
CA LYS A 92 3.89 40.41 -29.51
C LYS A 92 3.01 41.11 -30.54
#